data_AF-A0AAD1R212-F1
#
_entry.id   AF-A0AAD1R212-F1
#
_cell.length_a   1.000
_cell.length_b   1.000
_cell.length_c   1.000
_cell.angle_alpha   90.00
_cell.angle_beta   90.00
_cell.angle_gamma   90.00
#
_symmetry.space_group_name_H-M   'P 1'
#
loop_
_entity.id
_entity.type
_entity.pdbx_description
1 polymer ?
#
loop_
_entity_poly.entity_id
_entity_poly.type
_entity_poly.pdbx_seq_one_letter_code
_entity_poly.pdbx_strand_id
1 'polypeptide(L)'
;MEDFLTKAGAYLEQAEVIQITDEQAAAILWLQTDADLRASSDAKNIIRELQKLKQKEIDLELHAIYLSDYYRMKKIPRGFGIKNIPTIGRNNPEVCRKWIGVLNKCSLDLMLVVIEK
;
A
#
# COMPACT_ATOMS: atom_id res chain seq x y z
N MET A 1 39.26 17.74 8.97
CA MET A 1 38.21 16.90 9.57
C MET A 1 37.10 17.82 10.08
N GLU A 2 36.51 18.63 9.19
CA GLU A 2 35.48 19.62 9.57
C GLU A 2 34.41 19.82 8.46
N ASP A 3 34.24 18.86 7.55
CA ASP A 3 33.33 19.01 6.41
C ASP A 3 32.08 18.11 6.45
N PHE A 4 31.95 17.28 7.49
CA PHE A 4 30.82 16.35 7.63
C PHE A 4 29.70 16.86 8.55
N LEU A 5 29.99 17.83 9.43
CA LEU A 5 29.00 18.38 10.36
C LEU A 5 28.14 19.47 9.69
N THR A 6 28.70 20.22 8.74
CA THR A 6 27.98 21.29 8.04
C THR A 6 26.92 20.76 7.07
N LYS A 7 27.07 19.52 6.57
CA LYS A 7 26.12 18.90 5.63
C LYS A 7 24.93 18.21 6.31
N ALA A 8 25.01 17.99 7.63
CA ALA A 8 23.91 17.43 8.42
C ALA A 8 22.86 18.49 8.82
N GLY A 9 23.20 19.78 8.74
CA GLY A 9 22.30 20.89 9.09
C GLY A 9 21.20 21.19 8.06
N ALA A 10 21.26 20.61 6.86
CA ALA A 10 20.34 20.91 5.76
C ALA A 10 19.15 19.93 5.63
N TYR A 11 19.02 18.93 6.51
CA TYR A 11 17.98 17.89 6.45
C TYR A 11 17.05 17.90 7.68
N LEU A 12 16.84 19.07 8.29
CA LEU A 12 15.88 19.26 9.37
C LEU A 12 14.70 20.15 8.97
N GLU A 13 14.30 20.16 7.69
CA GLU A 13 12.89 20.40 7.39
C GLU A 13 12.13 19.13 7.80
N GLN A 14 11.79 19.07 9.09
CA GLN A 14 10.77 18.15 9.57
C GLN A 14 9.51 18.44 8.75
N ALA A 15 9.05 17.46 7.97
CA ALA A 15 7.77 17.56 7.30
C ALA A 15 6.71 17.88 8.35
N GLU A 16 6.10 19.06 8.22
CA GLU A 16 5.03 19.50 9.11
C GLU A 16 3.91 18.46 9.03
N VAL A 17 3.64 17.78 10.15
CA VAL A 17 2.59 16.76 10.21
C VAL A 17 1.26 17.50 10.20
N ILE A 18 0.70 17.69 9.01
CA ILE A 18 -0.64 18.27 8.84
C ILE A 18 -1.64 17.24 9.35
N GLN A 19 -2.25 17.52 10.50
CA GLN A 19 -3.36 16.74 11.03
C GLN A 19 -4.62 17.10 10.24
N ILE A 20 -4.98 16.25 9.29
CA ILE A 20 -6.27 16.37 8.60
C ILE A 20 -7.35 15.87 9.57
N THR A 21 -8.29 16.74 9.91
CA THR A 21 -9.44 16.38 10.75
C THR A 21 -10.41 15.48 9.97
N ASP A 22 -11.18 14.64 10.66
CA ASP A 22 -12.15 13.72 10.02
C ASP A 22 -13.16 14.47 9.12
N GLU A 23 -13.52 15.69 9.49
CA GLU A 23 -14.40 16.57 8.73
C GLU A 23 -13.73 17.07 7.43
N GLN A 24 -12.45 17.44 7.49
CA GLN A 24 -11.66 17.81 6.31
C GLN A 24 -11.41 16.61 5.40
N ALA A 25 -11.15 15.43 5.97
CA ALA A 25 -11.02 14.19 5.21
C ALA A 25 -12.32 13.87 4.47
N ALA A 26 -13.48 13.99 5.13
CA ALA A 26 -14.78 13.82 4.49
C ALA A 26 -15.02 14.85 3.38
N ALA A 27 -14.69 16.13 3.61
CA ALA A 27 -14.85 17.17 2.59
C ALA A 27 -14.00 16.93 1.34
N ILE A 28 -12.78 16.40 1.50
CA ILE A 28 -11.88 16.05 0.39
C ILE A 28 -12.40 14.81 -0.36
N LEU A 29 -12.92 13.82 0.36
CA LEU A 29 -13.44 12.57 -0.23
C LEU A 29 -14.74 12.79 -1.02
N TRP A 30 -15.57 13.74 -0.60
CA TRP A 30 -16.89 13.99 -1.17
C TRP A 30 -16.99 15.25 -2.03
N LEU A 31 -15.87 15.83 -2.45
CA LEU A 31 -15.86 16.97 -3.36
C LEU A 31 -16.23 16.52 -4.78
N GLN A 32 -17.46 16.08 -4.98
CA GLN A 32 -18.04 15.89 -6.30
C GLN A 32 -18.48 17.26 -6.81
N THR A 33 -17.79 17.74 -7.84
CA THR A 33 -18.16 18.98 -8.52
C THR A 33 -19.41 18.76 -9.37
N ASP A 34 -20.27 19.77 -9.50
CA ASP A 34 -21.49 19.75 -10.35
C ASP A 34 -21.18 19.34 -11.81
N ALA A 35 -19.94 19.59 -12.25
CA ALA A 35 -19.40 19.15 -13.54
C ALA A 35 -19.29 17.61 -13.68
N ASP A 36 -18.95 16.89 -12.60
CA ASP A 36 -18.84 15.43 -12.60
C ASP A 36 -20.22 14.76 -12.75
N LEU A 37 -21.24 15.37 -12.11
CA LEU A 37 -22.64 14.92 -12.24
C LEU A 37 -23.19 15.17 -13.64
N ARG A 38 -22.82 16.28 -14.30
CA ARG A 38 -23.25 16.60 -15.66
C ARG A 38 -22.54 15.75 -16.73
N ALA A 39 -21.26 15.43 -16.53
CA ALA A 39 -20.49 14.54 -17.41
C ALA A 39 -21.05 13.11 -17.46
N SER A 40 -21.73 12.69 -16.39
CA SER A 40 -22.46 11.42 -16.28
C SER A 40 -23.75 11.37 -17.12
N SER A 41 -24.29 12.49 -17.64
CA SER A 41 -25.57 12.45 -18.39
C SER A 41 -25.45 12.00 -19.86
N ASP A 42 -24.25 11.91 -20.43
CA ASP A 42 -24.04 11.32 -21.75
C ASP A 42 -24.05 9.78 -21.63
N ALA A 43 -25.02 9.13 -22.27
CA ALA A 43 -25.15 7.67 -22.29
C ALA A 43 -23.85 6.95 -22.67
N LYS A 44 -23.00 7.57 -23.51
CA LYS A 44 -21.68 7.01 -23.86
C LYS A 44 -20.70 7.02 -22.69
N ASN A 45 -20.74 8.04 -21.84
CA ASN A 45 -19.88 8.12 -20.65
C ASN A 45 -20.34 7.12 -19.58
N ILE A 46 -21.65 6.97 -19.38
CA ILE A 46 -22.21 5.95 -18.47
C ILE A 46 -21.73 4.56 -18.88
N ILE A 47 -21.83 4.20 -20.16
CA ILE A 47 -21.43 2.87 -20.66
C ILE A 47 -19.93 2.64 -20.44
N ARG A 48 -19.09 3.63 -20.71
CA ARG A 48 -17.63 3.54 -20.46
C ARG A 48 -17.31 3.37 -18.99
N GLU A 49 -18.00 4.10 -18.13
CA GLU A 49 -17.82 4.01 -16.69
C GLU A 49 -18.27 2.65 -16.16
N LEU A 50 -19.40 2.14 -16.62
CA LEU A 50 -19.87 0.79 -16.33
C LEU A 50 -18.84 -0.27 -16.75
N GLN A 51 -18.30 -0.17 -17.96
CA GLN A 51 -17.25 -1.08 -18.44
C GLN A 51 -15.99 -1.02 -17.56
N LYS A 52 -15.56 0.18 -17.17
CA LYS A 52 -14.41 0.37 -16.27
C LYS A 52 -14.66 -0.25 -14.89
N LEU A 53 -15.85 -0.07 -14.34
CA LEU A 53 -16.24 -0.66 -13.06
C LEU A 53 -16.31 -2.19 -13.14
N LYS A 54 -16.86 -2.73 -14.24
CA LYS A 54 -16.88 -4.17 -14.48
C LYS A 54 -15.49 -4.78 -14.64
N GLN A 55 -14.57 -4.09 -15.33
CA GLN A 55 -13.19 -4.55 -15.40
C GLN A 55 -12.53 -4.56 -14.02
N LYS A 56 -12.73 -3.49 -13.23
CA LYS A 56 -12.20 -3.42 -11.86
C LYS A 56 -12.76 -4.52 -10.96
N GLU A 57 -14.05 -4.84 -11.08
CA GLU A 57 -14.69 -5.93 -10.34
C GLU A 57 -14.00 -7.27 -10.63
N ILE A 58 -13.82 -7.59 -11.92
CA ILE A 58 -13.11 -8.82 -12.34
C ILE A 58 -11.66 -8.83 -11.85
N ASP A 59 -10.95 -7.71 -11.96
CA ASP A 59 -9.56 -7.60 -11.50
C ASP A 59 -9.47 -7.85 -9.99
N LEU A 60 -10.39 -7.30 -9.19
CA LEU A 60 -10.44 -7.50 -7.74
C LEU A 60 -10.76 -8.96 -7.37
N GLU A 61 -11.72 -9.59 -8.05
CA GLU A 61 -12.03 -11.01 -7.85
C GLU A 61 -10.81 -11.90 -8.16
N LEU A 62 -10.16 -11.66 -9.30
CA LEU A 62 -8.94 -12.36 -9.69
C LEU A 62 -7.84 -12.16 -8.65
N HIS A 63 -7.64 -10.92 -8.16
CA HIS A 63 -6.67 -10.62 -7.12
C HIS A 63 -6.93 -11.43 -5.84
N ALA A 64 -8.19 -11.52 -5.39
CA ALA A 64 -8.57 -12.30 -4.22
C ALA A 64 -8.31 -13.81 -4.41
N ILE A 65 -8.64 -14.35 -5.59
CA ILE A 65 -8.38 -15.76 -5.96
C ILE A 65 -6.88 -16.04 -5.93
N TYR A 66 -6.09 -15.20 -6.62
CA TYR A 66 -4.64 -15.36 -6.65
C TYR A 66 -4.05 -15.31 -5.24
N LEU A 67 -4.36 -14.28 -4.45
CA LEU A 67 -3.83 -14.14 -3.10
C LEU A 67 -4.19 -15.35 -2.21
N SER A 68 -5.40 -15.88 -2.36
CA SER A 68 -5.83 -17.11 -1.67
C SER A 68 -4.95 -18.31 -2.04
N ASP A 69 -4.63 -18.49 -3.33
CA ASP A 69 -3.75 -19.56 -3.78
C ASP A 69 -2.31 -19.38 -3.30
N TYR A 70 -1.78 -18.16 -3.35
CA TYR A 70 -0.45 -17.86 -2.80
C TYR A 70 -0.39 -18.18 -1.29
N TYR A 71 -1.44 -17.83 -0.54
CA TYR A 71 -1.51 -18.12 0.89
C TYR A 71 -1.58 -19.61 1.18
N ARG A 72 -2.37 -20.38 0.42
CA ARG A 72 -2.45 -21.85 0.51
C ARG A 72 -1.10 -22.51 0.23
N MET A 73 -0.36 -22.00 -0.76
CA MET A 73 0.97 -22.50 -1.13
C MET A 73 2.11 -21.97 -0.24
N LYS A 74 1.81 -21.11 0.75
CA LYS A 74 2.81 -20.41 1.58
C LYS A 74 3.87 -19.67 0.74
N LYS A 75 3.45 -19.13 -0.41
CA LYS A 75 4.29 -18.33 -1.30
C LYS A 75 4.01 -16.85 -1.08
N ILE A 76 5.06 -16.04 -1.05
CA ILE A 76 4.96 -14.59 -0.87
C ILE A 76 5.07 -13.92 -2.25
N PRO A 77 4.03 -13.21 -2.74
CA PRO A 77 4.10 -12.42 -3.96
C PRO A 77 5.15 -11.31 -3.84
N ARG A 78 5.69 -10.85 -4.97
CA ARG A 78 6.76 -9.83 -4.99
C ARG A 78 6.38 -8.56 -4.23
N GLY A 79 5.12 -8.12 -4.31
CA GLY A 79 4.63 -6.92 -3.62
C GLY A 79 4.54 -7.04 -2.09
N PHE A 80 4.48 -8.27 -1.56
CA PHE A 80 4.42 -8.54 -0.11
C PHE A 80 5.79 -8.85 0.50
N GLY A 81 6.84 -8.99 -0.31
CA GLY A 81 8.17 -9.35 0.17
C GLY A 81 8.83 -8.23 0.98
N ILE A 82 8.79 -8.33 2.32
CA ILE A 82 9.45 -7.37 3.20
C ILE A 82 10.97 -7.63 3.18
N LYS A 83 11.72 -6.70 2.58
CA LYS A 83 13.19 -6.76 2.51
C LYS A 83 13.79 -5.85 3.57
N ASN A 84 13.85 -6.33 4.81
CA ASN A 84 14.48 -5.62 5.92
C ASN A 84 15.58 -6.49 6.54
N ILE A 85 16.76 -5.92 6.76
CA ILE A 85 17.91 -6.61 7.36
C ILE A 85 18.04 -6.12 8.81
N PRO A 86 18.17 -7.03 9.80
CA PRO A 86 18.32 -6.60 11.18
C PRO A 86 19.51 -5.66 11.34
N THR A 87 19.29 -4.56 12.04
CA THR A 87 20.35 -3.63 12.43
C THR A 87 21.19 -4.21 13.56
N ILE A 88 20.52 -4.88 14.52
CA ILE A 88 21.14 -5.51 15.67
C ILE A 88 21.34 -7.00 15.36
N GLY A 89 22.56 -7.51 15.48
CA GLY A 89 22.84 -8.94 15.28
C GLY A 89 23.01 -9.36 13.81
N ARG A 90 23.22 -8.42 12.88
CA ARG A 90 23.45 -8.68 11.45
C ARG A 90 24.58 -9.69 11.17
N ASN A 91 25.60 -9.70 12.01
CA ASN A 91 26.77 -10.57 11.85
C ASN A 91 26.49 -12.02 12.27
N ASN A 92 25.36 -12.29 12.95
CA ASN A 92 24.98 -13.64 13.36
C ASN A 92 24.00 -14.23 12.32
N PRO A 93 24.40 -15.27 11.57
CA PRO A 93 23.55 -15.87 10.55
C PRO A 93 22.26 -16.49 11.11
N GLU A 94 22.25 -16.94 12.36
CA GLU A 94 21.04 -17.50 12.99
C GLU A 94 20.00 -16.43 13.27
N VAL A 95 20.44 -15.24 13.72
CA VAL A 95 19.55 -14.09 13.96
C VAL A 95 18.94 -13.63 12.65
N CYS A 96 19.75 -13.51 11.59
CA CYS A 96 19.27 -13.17 10.25
C CYS A 96 18.25 -14.19 9.72
N ARG A 97 18.48 -15.50 9.94
CA ARG A 97 17.53 -16.55 9.54
C ARG A 97 16.19 -16.41 10.28
N LYS A 98 16.22 -16.24 11.60
CA LYS A 98 15.01 -16.05 12.41
C LYS A 98 14.27 -14.77 12.02
N TRP A 99 15.00 -13.68 11.77
CA TRP A 99 14.46 -12.40 11.31
C TRP A 99 13.70 -12.54 9.99
N ILE A 100 14.32 -13.17 8.99
CA ILE A 100 13.65 -13.45 7.71
C ILE A 100 12.40 -14.32 7.92
N GLY A 101 12.45 -15.30 8.82
CA GLY A 101 11.29 -16.11 9.18
C GLY A 101 10.12 -15.27 9.72
N VAL A 102 10.40 -14.32 10.61
CA VAL A 102 9.39 -13.38 11.14
C VAL A 102 8.83 -12.51 10.02
N LEU A 103 9.68 -11.92 9.18
CA LEU A 103 9.24 -11.10 8.05
C LEU A 103 8.36 -11.87 7.07
N ASN A 104 8.71 -13.12 6.77
CA ASN A 104 7.92 -13.99 5.91
C ASN A 104 6.56 -14.28 6.51
N LYS A 105 6.48 -14.51 7.83
CA LYS A 105 5.20 -14.67 8.54
C LYS A 105 4.37 -13.39 8.44
N CYS A 106 4.94 -12.24 8.76
CA CYS A 106 4.25 -10.95 8.62
C CYS A 106 3.76 -10.71 7.18
N SER A 107 4.55 -11.10 6.17
CA SER A 107 4.16 -10.97 4.76
C SER A 107 2.93 -11.82 4.43
N LEU A 108 2.82 -13.03 4.99
CA LEU A 108 1.63 -13.89 4.83
C LEU A 108 0.43 -13.34 5.60
N ASP A 109 0.64 -12.81 6.81
CA ASP A 109 -0.43 -12.21 7.61
C ASP A 109 -0.99 -10.96 6.92
N LEU A 110 -0.13 -10.14 6.29
CA LEU A 110 -0.57 -9.01 5.46
C LEU A 110 -1.42 -9.44 4.27
N MET A 111 -1.14 -10.61 3.67
CA MET A 111 -1.99 -11.12 2.60
C MET A 111 -3.40 -11.45 3.10
N LEU A 112 -3.53 -12.01 4.30
CA LEU A 112 -4.84 -12.29 4.90
C LEU A 112 -5.65 -11.02 5.12
N VAL A 113 -5.02 -9.96 5.63
CA VAL A 113 -5.66 -8.65 5.81
C VAL A 113 -6.21 -8.10 4.49
N VAL A 114 -5.57 -8.40 3.36
CA VAL A 114 -6.05 -7.98 2.03
C VAL A 114 -7.17 -8.87 1.51
N ILE A 115 -7.18 -10.17 1.84
CA ILE A 115 -8.22 -11.11 1.43
C ILE A 115 -9.51 -10.94 2.25
N GLU A 116 -9.41 -10.65 3.54
CA GLU A 116 -10.56 -10.51 4.46
C GLU A 116 -11.36 -9.21 4.26
N LYS A 117 -10.90 -8.30 3.40
CA LYS A 117 -11.50 -6.98 3.17
C LYS A 117 -12.71 -6.97 2.24
#